data_AF-A0A176WK38-F1
#
_entry.id   AF-A0A176WK38-F1
#
_cell.length_a   1.000
_cell.length_b   1.000
_cell.length_c   1.000
_cell.angle_alpha   90.00
_cell.angle_beta   90.00
_cell.angle_gamma   90.00
#
_symmetry.space_group_name_H-M   'P 1'
#
loop_
_entity.id
_entity.type
_entity.pdbx_description
1 polymer ?
#
loop_
_entity_poly.entity_id
_entity_poly.type
_entity_poly.pdbx_seq_one_letter_code
_entity_poly.pdbx_strand_id
1 'polypeptide(L)'
;MQGSEERLWIRRPGGVSLAGLWIVQADDQNWRRLTGISSSNYTYPGLVPPYVNDSFCSVPSRADLDPQHGLVNQSANGPEFPLCLAVSIGDDGSRPQGKALPYQLVYTRLFGALKEEVEASRARSGDKNKEDVQVLVGVDFGSVVCKMLRDHAEEVPGMSAQCRTFEELEAGTRCGLLVLGRSQRFVPQMSPLFSRAVEWKKRRSVDLDCPNPQHEPPAIPEKDWQPTVVTGFSSNHMAVGLLMLRSLGRAAKEGTSGLFNVSVVVYAMEVFLPEHQKLLDCVLDELNHEYNVRAEMRLFDFSAHPKWMRINQDLGYFGGTGEYAWKAIMVHTILRERGIAVWADAGDRFKDTDSLVETLKVLKATGFVSRKSHGTVWTRTHPLHLKFLRANLPGIWDQENCEAAIVGFTLKKYKEIARPWFECSTIRQCIAPDGSDRSNHRQDQAALTLLSILSRNPCEGAHNNFGHHLDDHPIDTAVTPGVYTTHCYVDPLRLDLPQGTHLDQAEHSGPYLWH
;
A
#
# COMPACT_ATOMS: atom_id res chain seq x y z
N MET A 1 -28.82 -30.00 -37.73
CA MET A 1 -30.22 -30.47 -37.89
C MET A 1 -30.93 -30.22 -36.58
N GLN A 2 -32.06 -29.50 -36.65
CA GLN A 2 -33.23 -29.40 -35.72
C GLN A 2 -32.98 -29.69 -34.22
N GLY A 3 -33.18 -28.74 -33.30
CA GLY A 3 -34.48 -28.17 -32.88
C GLY A 3 -34.96 -28.96 -31.63
N SER A 4 -35.16 -28.35 -30.46
CA SER A 4 -36.43 -27.69 -30.13
C SER A 4 -36.30 -26.71 -28.95
N GLU A 5 -36.73 -25.46 -29.17
CA GLU A 5 -37.23 -24.54 -28.15
C GLU A 5 -38.65 -24.95 -27.73
N GLU A 6 -38.98 -24.86 -26.44
CA GLU A 6 -40.34 -24.55 -25.99
C GLU A 6 -40.30 -23.21 -25.25
N ARG A 7 -40.98 -22.21 -25.82
CA ARG A 7 -41.31 -20.94 -25.18
C ARG A 7 -42.77 -20.99 -24.75
N LEU A 8 -43.04 -20.67 -23.48
CA LEU A 8 -44.33 -20.13 -23.07
C LEU A 8 -44.19 -18.63 -22.85
N TRP A 9 -44.97 -17.85 -23.59
CA TRP A 9 -45.07 -16.39 -23.48
C TRP A 9 -46.31 -16.01 -22.67
N ILE A 10 -46.17 -15.11 -21.69
CA ILE A 10 -47.21 -14.13 -21.36
C ILE A 10 -46.57 -12.75 -21.19
N ARG A 11 -47.23 -11.74 -21.78
CA ARG A 11 -46.82 -10.35 -22.03
C ARG A 11 -46.89 -9.42 -20.78
N ARG A 12 -45.83 -8.61 -20.61
CA ARG A 12 -45.58 -7.22 -20.11
C ARG A 12 -46.79 -6.34 -19.62
N PRO A 13 -46.63 -5.26 -18.80
CA PRO A 13 -45.47 -4.32 -18.78
C PRO A 13 -45.05 -3.66 -17.43
N GLY A 14 -43.78 -3.23 -17.36
CA GLY A 14 -43.23 -2.35 -16.31
C GLY A 14 -41.76 -2.65 -16.07
N GLY A 15 -40.87 -1.90 -16.71
CA GLY A 15 -39.47 -2.27 -16.92
C GLY A 15 -38.58 -2.23 -15.67
N VAL A 16 -37.87 -3.33 -15.44
CA VAL A 16 -36.59 -3.35 -14.72
C VAL A 16 -35.59 -4.04 -15.65
N SER A 17 -34.49 -3.35 -15.95
CA SER A 17 -33.36 -3.89 -16.70
C SER A 17 -32.61 -4.89 -15.81
N LEU A 18 -32.79 -6.18 -16.06
CA LEU A 18 -31.92 -7.24 -15.55
C LEU A 18 -30.64 -7.25 -16.39
N ALA A 19 -29.57 -6.64 -15.87
CA ALA A 19 -28.23 -6.94 -16.34
C ALA A 19 -27.87 -8.35 -15.83
N GLY A 20 -27.81 -9.30 -16.76
CA GLY A 20 -27.47 -10.69 -16.47
C GLY A 20 -26.10 -10.82 -15.83
N LEU A 21 -26.05 -11.47 -14.67
CA LEU A 21 -24.84 -12.01 -14.07
C LEU A 21 -24.25 -13.06 -15.04
N TRP A 22 -23.21 -12.69 -15.77
CA TRP A 22 -22.30 -13.66 -16.36
C TRP A 22 -21.22 -13.97 -15.34
N ILE A 23 -21.47 -14.97 -14.48
CA ILE A 23 -20.39 -15.64 -13.76
C ILE A 23 -19.64 -16.44 -14.83
N VAL A 24 -18.55 -15.88 -15.33
CA VAL A 24 -17.55 -16.66 -16.06
C VAL A 24 -16.92 -17.59 -15.03
N GLN A 25 -17.38 -18.85 -14.97
CA GLN A 25 -16.59 -19.93 -14.41
C GLN A 25 -15.31 -20.00 -15.24
N ALA A 26 -14.25 -19.35 -14.74
CA ALA A 26 -12.92 -19.47 -15.29
C ALA A 26 -12.47 -20.92 -15.07
N ASP A 27 -12.41 -21.66 -16.17
CA ASP A 27 -11.95 -23.03 -16.26
C ASP A 27 -10.56 -23.19 -15.59
N ASP A 28 -10.40 -24.22 -14.75
CA ASP A 28 -9.26 -24.47 -13.86
C ASP A 28 -7.92 -24.63 -14.63
N GLN A 29 -7.97 -24.72 -15.97
CA GLN A 29 -6.80 -24.83 -16.84
C GLN A 29 -6.30 -23.50 -17.42
N ASN A 30 -7.14 -22.47 -17.51
CA ASN A 30 -6.78 -21.23 -18.21
C ASN A 30 -5.85 -20.33 -17.36
N TRP A 31 -5.99 -20.38 -16.03
CA TRP A 31 -5.21 -19.56 -15.10
C TRP A 31 -3.77 -20.06 -14.90
N ARG A 32 -3.54 -21.38 -14.90
CA ARG A 32 -2.17 -21.96 -14.82
C ARG A 32 -1.34 -21.59 -16.04
N ARG A 33 -1.98 -21.46 -17.21
CA ARG A 33 -1.35 -20.93 -18.43
C ARG A 33 -1.09 -19.43 -18.38
N LEU A 34 -1.99 -18.63 -17.80
CA LEU A 34 -1.84 -17.17 -17.71
C LEU A 34 -0.82 -16.72 -16.65
N THR A 35 -0.61 -17.50 -15.59
CA THR A 35 0.20 -17.09 -14.43
C THR A 35 1.53 -17.82 -14.31
N GLY A 36 1.73 -18.97 -14.97
CA GLY A 36 2.99 -19.73 -14.91
C GLY A 36 3.31 -20.38 -13.55
N ILE A 37 2.38 -20.31 -12.58
CA ILE A 37 2.57 -20.85 -11.22
C ILE A 37 2.34 -22.37 -11.27
N SER A 38 3.43 -23.14 -11.20
CA SER A 38 3.39 -24.60 -11.13
C SER A 38 4.37 -25.10 -10.07
N SER A 39 3.98 -25.19 -8.80
CA SER A 39 4.42 -26.28 -7.90
C SER A 39 3.93 -26.07 -6.47
N SER A 40 3.66 -27.19 -5.81
CA SER A 40 3.21 -27.31 -4.41
C SER A 40 4.35 -27.52 -3.41
N ASN A 41 5.61 -27.26 -3.77
CA ASN A 41 6.75 -27.48 -2.89
C ASN A 41 7.64 -26.24 -2.85
N TYR A 42 7.29 -25.30 -1.97
CA TYR A 42 8.17 -24.20 -1.62
C TYR A 42 8.09 -23.90 -0.12
N THR A 43 9.25 -23.75 0.50
CA THR A 43 9.38 -23.23 1.85
C THR A 43 9.70 -21.76 1.70
N TYR A 44 8.71 -20.90 1.94
CA TYR A 44 8.95 -19.45 2.04
C TYR A 44 9.97 -19.22 3.16
N PRO A 45 11.16 -18.67 2.87
CA PRO A 45 12.22 -18.50 3.87
C PRO A 45 11.88 -17.30 4.77
N GLY A 46 10.65 -17.22 5.28
CA GLY A 46 10.10 -16.06 5.96
C GLY A 46 10.22 -14.78 5.13
N LEU A 47 9.54 -13.74 5.58
CA LEU A 47 10.17 -12.44 5.49
C LEU A 47 11.33 -12.52 6.49
N VAL A 48 12.46 -13.14 6.13
CA VAL A 48 13.72 -12.65 6.71
C VAL A 48 13.78 -11.24 6.17
N PRO A 49 13.58 -10.22 7.01
CA PRO A 49 13.77 -8.86 6.54
C PRO A 49 15.14 -8.85 5.88
N PRO A 50 15.38 -8.17 4.75
CA PRO A 50 16.74 -7.99 4.26
C PRO A 50 17.67 -7.26 5.25
N TYR A 51 17.27 -7.12 6.52
CA TYR A 51 17.86 -6.33 7.57
C TYR A 51 18.20 -7.28 8.74
N VAL A 52 19.18 -8.16 8.50
CA VAL A 52 19.95 -8.81 9.56
C VAL A 52 21.33 -8.14 9.59
N ASN A 53 21.80 -7.95 10.82
CA ASN A 53 22.75 -6.96 11.31
C ASN A 53 24.19 -7.00 10.76
N ASP A 54 24.84 -5.85 10.98
CA ASP A 54 26.27 -5.57 11.09
C ASP A 54 27.14 -5.49 9.81
N SER A 55 27.08 -4.33 9.16
CA SER A 55 28.28 -3.59 8.75
C SER A 55 27.92 -2.12 8.52
N PHE A 56 28.69 -1.21 9.10
CA PHE A 56 28.58 0.23 8.84
C PHE A 56 28.83 0.49 7.35
N CYS A 57 27.80 0.88 6.61
CA CYS A 57 28.01 1.47 5.29
C CYS A 57 28.50 2.91 5.46
N SER A 58 29.61 3.24 4.83
CA SER A 58 29.89 4.63 4.49
C SER A 58 28.81 5.15 3.54
N VAL A 59 28.30 6.35 3.80
CA VAL A 59 27.50 7.15 2.85
C VAL A 59 28.14 7.04 1.46
N PRO A 60 27.39 6.83 0.37
CA PRO A 60 27.97 6.79 -0.97
C PRO A 60 28.66 8.13 -1.23
N SER A 61 29.97 8.17 -1.08
CA SER A 61 30.75 9.23 -1.68
C SER A 61 30.71 8.99 -3.18
N ARG A 62 30.76 10.08 -3.95
CA ARG A 62 30.83 10.10 -5.41
C ARG A 62 32.06 9.37 -5.99
N ALA A 63 32.83 8.66 -5.16
CA ALA A 63 34.13 8.06 -5.44
C ALA A 63 34.07 6.64 -6.04
N ASP A 64 32.92 5.98 -6.10
CA ASP A 64 32.79 4.64 -6.72
C ASP A 64 32.49 4.68 -8.23
N LEU A 65 32.97 5.73 -8.92
CA LEU A 65 32.96 5.79 -10.38
C LEU A 65 34.17 5.03 -10.92
N ASP A 66 33.96 3.76 -11.23
CA ASP A 66 35.00 2.90 -11.83
C ASP A 66 35.02 3.08 -13.37
N PRO A 67 36.17 3.42 -13.98
CA PRO A 67 36.29 3.49 -15.43
C PRO A 67 36.34 2.11 -16.13
N GLN A 68 35.46 1.97 -17.12
CA GLN A 68 35.41 1.07 -18.29
C GLN A 68 35.52 -0.47 -18.14
N HIS A 69 34.45 -1.15 -18.61
CA HIS A 69 34.59 -2.29 -19.52
C HIS A 69 34.88 -1.69 -20.91
N GLY A 70 36.01 -2.04 -21.52
CA GLY A 70 36.57 -1.35 -22.68
C GLY A 70 35.58 -1.20 -23.84
N LEU A 71 35.62 -0.04 -24.50
CA LEU A 71 35.01 0.19 -25.82
C LEU A 71 35.68 -0.78 -26.81
N VAL A 72 35.06 -1.94 -27.06
CA VAL A 72 35.57 -2.89 -28.06
C VAL A 72 34.89 -2.57 -29.39
N ASN A 73 35.68 -1.95 -30.27
CA ASN A 73 35.41 -1.67 -31.68
C ASN A 73 34.30 -0.66 -32.01
N GLN A 74 34.76 0.44 -32.62
CA GLN A 74 34.03 1.56 -33.19
C GLN A 74 33.20 1.17 -34.43
N SER A 75 32.26 0.23 -34.28
CA SER A 75 31.35 -0.20 -35.36
C SER A 75 29.99 -0.64 -34.82
N ALA A 76 29.40 0.11 -33.90
CA ALA A 76 28.03 -0.18 -33.46
C ALA A 76 27.14 1.08 -33.58
N ASN A 77 26.22 1.04 -34.55
CA ASN A 77 25.16 2.03 -34.76
C ASN A 77 24.02 1.90 -33.72
N GLY A 78 24.32 1.44 -32.50
CA GLY A 78 23.32 1.18 -31.47
C GLY A 78 22.79 2.45 -30.80
N PRO A 79 21.59 2.38 -30.18
CA PRO A 79 20.97 3.52 -29.52
C PRO A 79 21.82 4.02 -28.34
N GLU A 80 21.80 5.33 -28.09
CA GLU A 80 22.55 5.97 -26.99
C GLU A 80 21.60 6.49 -25.91
N PHE A 81 21.85 6.09 -24.67
CA PHE A 81 21.09 6.51 -23.50
C PHE A 81 22.01 7.23 -22.50
N PRO A 82 21.62 8.42 -22.00
CA PRO A 82 22.36 9.11 -20.95
C PRO A 82 22.52 8.29 -19.67
N LEU A 83 21.48 7.54 -19.28
CA LEU A 83 21.42 6.77 -18.05
C LEU A 83 20.86 5.38 -18.33
N CYS A 84 21.45 4.35 -17.73
CA CYS A 84 20.91 3.00 -17.78
C CYS A 84 20.95 2.34 -16.41
N LEU A 85 20.09 1.35 -16.20
CA LEU A 85 20.06 0.48 -15.05
C LEU A 85 19.98 -0.97 -15.52
N ALA A 86 20.84 -1.82 -14.96
CA ALA A 86 20.71 -3.26 -15.10
C ALA A 86 20.03 -3.82 -13.83
N VAL A 87 18.98 -4.61 -14.03
CA VAL A 87 18.23 -5.28 -12.96
C VAL A 87 18.19 -6.76 -13.23
N SER A 88 18.78 -7.57 -12.35
CA SER A 88 18.56 -9.02 -12.38
C SER A 88 17.72 -9.38 -11.16
N ILE A 89 16.49 -9.82 -11.39
CA ILE A 89 15.58 -10.28 -10.34
C ILE A 89 15.91 -11.72 -9.96
N GLY A 90 16.26 -12.56 -10.94
CA GLY A 90 16.56 -13.99 -10.75
C GLY A 90 15.35 -14.91 -10.80
N ASP A 91 14.13 -14.36 -10.71
CA ASP A 91 12.87 -15.02 -10.97
C ASP A 91 11.80 -14.03 -11.42
N ASP A 92 10.68 -14.54 -11.92
CA ASP A 92 9.49 -13.73 -12.15
C ASP A 92 8.56 -13.72 -10.93
N GLY A 93 8.90 -14.38 -9.82
CA GLY A 93 8.03 -14.57 -8.65
C GLY A 93 7.10 -15.78 -8.71
N SER A 94 7.01 -16.47 -9.87
CA SER A 94 6.20 -17.70 -10.00
C SER A 94 6.92 -18.93 -9.44
N ARG A 95 8.26 -18.91 -9.47
CA ARG A 95 9.14 -19.91 -8.84
C ARG A 95 10.23 -19.19 -8.03
N PRO A 96 9.88 -18.70 -6.84
CA PRO A 96 10.79 -17.89 -6.03
C PRO A 96 12.12 -18.61 -5.77
N GLN A 97 13.24 -17.95 -6.04
CA GLN A 97 14.56 -18.44 -5.65
C GLN A 97 15.05 -17.72 -4.40
N GLY A 98 15.75 -18.43 -3.51
CA GLY A 98 16.24 -17.85 -2.25
C GLY A 98 17.21 -16.67 -2.41
N LYS A 99 17.79 -16.48 -3.60
CA LYS A 99 18.67 -15.36 -3.94
C LYS A 99 18.01 -14.31 -4.85
N ALA A 100 16.71 -14.40 -5.11
CA ALA A 100 16.05 -13.44 -5.98
C ALA A 100 15.93 -12.05 -5.31
N LEU A 101 16.13 -10.99 -6.09
CA LEU A 101 16.12 -9.61 -5.58
C LEU A 101 14.68 -9.16 -5.29
N PRO A 102 14.29 -8.81 -4.05
CA PRO A 102 12.96 -8.28 -3.75
C PRO A 102 12.60 -7.04 -4.57
N TYR A 103 11.38 -6.98 -5.11
CA TYR A 103 10.91 -5.82 -5.87
C TYR A 103 10.94 -4.53 -5.04
N GLN A 104 10.72 -4.62 -3.73
CA GLN A 104 10.85 -3.48 -2.81
C GLN A 104 12.26 -2.88 -2.82
N LEU A 105 13.32 -3.70 -2.93
CA LEU A 105 14.70 -3.20 -3.02
C LEU A 105 14.98 -2.58 -4.40
N VAL A 106 14.40 -3.11 -5.47
CA VAL A 106 14.47 -2.47 -6.80
C VAL A 106 13.89 -1.06 -6.73
N TYR A 107 12.71 -0.90 -6.14
CA TYR A 107 12.05 0.40 -6.01
C TYR A 107 12.83 1.36 -5.11
N THR A 108 13.15 0.93 -3.89
CA THR A 108 13.71 1.83 -2.86
C THR A 108 15.19 2.15 -3.07
N ARG A 109 15.98 1.23 -3.66
CA ARG A 109 17.42 1.41 -3.86
C ARG A 109 17.78 1.76 -5.30
N LEU A 110 17.36 0.95 -6.27
CA LEU A 110 17.81 1.11 -7.66
C LEU A 110 17.06 2.25 -8.35
N PHE A 111 15.74 2.30 -8.25
CA PHE A 111 14.96 3.41 -8.81
C PHE A 111 15.20 4.71 -8.02
N GLY A 112 15.38 4.64 -6.70
CA GLY A 112 15.86 5.77 -5.90
C GLY A 112 17.19 6.36 -6.43
N ALA A 113 18.18 5.52 -6.71
CA ALA A 113 19.44 5.97 -7.29
C ALA A 113 19.28 6.53 -8.72
N LEU A 114 18.39 5.95 -9.54
CA LEU A 114 18.05 6.50 -10.85
C LEU A 114 17.47 7.90 -10.74
N LYS A 115 16.51 8.11 -9.85
CA LYS A 115 15.89 9.42 -9.58
C LYS A 115 16.95 10.47 -9.23
N GLU A 116 17.86 10.14 -8.30
CA GLU A 116 18.96 11.04 -7.92
C GLU A 116 19.84 11.42 -9.12
N GLU A 117 20.14 10.47 -10.02
CA GLU A 117 20.94 10.75 -11.22
C GLU A 117 20.20 11.58 -12.26
N VAL A 118 18.89 11.37 -12.42
CA VAL A 118 18.04 12.22 -13.28
C VAL A 118 18.04 13.65 -12.73
N GLU A 119 17.74 13.83 -11.45
CA GLU A 119 17.72 15.15 -10.79
C GLU A 119 19.09 15.84 -10.91
N ALA A 120 20.19 15.12 -10.66
CA ALA A 120 21.54 15.65 -10.78
C ALA A 120 21.90 15.99 -12.24
N SER A 121 21.43 15.21 -13.23
CA SER A 121 21.62 15.50 -14.65
C SER A 121 20.94 16.80 -15.05
N ARG A 122 19.68 16.99 -14.60
CA ARG A 122 18.91 18.21 -14.85
C ARG A 122 19.52 19.43 -14.17
N ALA A 123 19.99 19.30 -12.93
CA ALA A 123 20.65 20.39 -12.20
C ALA A 123 21.93 20.87 -12.93
N ARG A 124 22.72 19.95 -13.50
CA ARG A 124 23.95 20.29 -14.25
C ARG A 124 23.68 21.03 -15.55
N SER A 125 22.53 20.79 -16.19
CA SER A 125 22.22 21.44 -17.47
C SER A 125 21.77 22.89 -17.35
N GLY A 126 21.32 23.35 -16.16
CA GLY A 126 20.91 24.74 -15.92
C GLY A 126 19.65 25.21 -16.69
N ASP A 127 19.18 24.46 -17.68
CA ASP A 127 18.07 24.80 -18.56
C ASP A 127 16.79 24.05 -18.16
N LYS A 128 15.72 24.80 -17.88
CA LYS A 128 14.41 24.26 -17.51
C LYS A 128 13.62 23.72 -18.70
N ASN A 129 14.02 24.03 -19.94
CA ASN A 129 13.34 23.64 -21.18
C ASN A 129 13.97 22.42 -21.88
N LYS A 130 14.90 21.73 -21.22
CA LYS A 130 15.60 20.59 -21.82
C LYS A 130 14.69 19.35 -21.87
N GLU A 131 14.84 18.58 -22.95
CA GLU A 131 14.20 17.28 -23.14
C GLU A 131 14.46 16.35 -21.94
N ASP A 132 13.50 15.46 -21.68
CA ASP A 132 13.57 14.48 -20.60
C ASP A 132 14.84 13.63 -20.69
N VAL A 133 15.43 13.32 -19.54
CA VAL A 133 16.56 12.41 -19.43
C VAL A 133 16.08 11.02 -19.84
N GLN A 134 16.57 10.53 -20.99
CA GLN A 134 16.28 9.20 -21.48
C GLN A 134 16.98 8.15 -20.61
N VAL A 135 16.21 7.22 -20.05
CA VAL A 135 16.67 6.15 -19.16
C VAL A 135 16.35 4.80 -19.79
N LEU A 136 17.35 3.91 -19.87
CA LEU A 136 17.13 2.52 -20.27
C LEU A 136 17.26 1.59 -19.06
N VAL A 137 16.22 0.81 -18.78
CA VAL A 137 16.28 -0.28 -17.79
C VAL A 137 16.29 -1.61 -18.52
N GLY A 138 17.42 -2.33 -18.42
CA GLY A 138 17.53 -3.71 -18.86
C GLY A 138 17.18 -4.65 -17.71
N VAL A 139 16.34 -5.65 -17.96
CA VAL A 139 15.87 -6.58 -16.92
C VAL A 139 15.80 -8.04 -17.40
N ASP A 140 16.00 -9.03 -16.53
CA ASP A 140 15.77 -10.44 -16.87
C ASP A 140 14.29 -10.81 -16.92
N PHE A 141 13.49 -10.34 -15.95
CA PHE A 141 12.05 -10.58 -15.86
C PHE A 141 11.25 -9.27 -15.80
N GLY A 142 10.79 -8.80 -16.96
CA GLY A 142 10.19 -7.47 -17.10
C GLY A 142 8.78 -7.28 -16.54
N SER A 143 8.01 -8.35 -16.27
CA SER A 143 6.55 -8.25 -16.06
C SER A 143 6.13 -7.32 -14.90
N VAL A 144 6.90 -7.26 -13.82
CA VAL A 144 6.63 -6.41 -12.65
C VAL A 144 7.51 -5.17 -12.66
N VAL A 145 8.81 -5.34 -12.92
CA VAL A 145 9.80 -4.24 -12.91
C VAL A 145 9.47 -3.16 -13.92
N CYS A 146 9.06 -3.52 -15.14
CA CYS A 146 8.73 -2.53 -16.17
C CYS A 146 7.47 -1.72 -15.82
N LYS A 147 6.49 -2.34 -15.17
CA LYS A 147 5.29 -1.64 -14.68
C LYS A 147 5.63 -0.70 -13.53
N MET A 148 6.48 -1.13 -12.60
CA MET A 148 6.99 -0.27 -11.53
C MET A 148 7.80 0.90 -12.10
N LEU A 149 8.59 0.68 -13.14
CA LEU A 149 9.38 1.73 -13.80
C LEU A 149 8.48 2.77 -14.46
N ARG A 150 7.43 2.33 -15.16
CA ARG A 150 6.41 3.22 -15.74
C ARG A 150 5.82 4.12 -14.67
N ASP A 151 5.31 3.52 -13.59
CA ASP A 151 4.70 4.27 -12.50
C ASP A 151 5.73 5.20 -11.81
N HIS A 152 6.98 4.77 -11.68
CA HIS A 152 8.05 5.59 -11.10
C HIS A 152 8.42 6.78 -12.00
N ALA A 153 8.53 6.59 -13.31
CA ALA A 153 8.89 7.63 -14.26
C ALA A 153 7.84 8.75 -14.31
N GLU A 154 6.55 8.43 -14.17
CA GLU A 154 5.47 9.42 -14.06
C GLU A 154 5.61 10.34 -12.84
N GLU A 155 6.24 9.85 -11.77
CA GLU A 155 6.47 10.58 -10.52
C GLU A 155 7.83 11.31 -10.47
N VAL A 156 8.74 11.06 -11.43
CA VAL A 156 10.05 11.72 -11.49
C VAL A 156 10.05 12.76 -12.63
N PRO A 157 9.97 14.06 -12.32
CA PRO A 157 9.94 15.09 -13.35
C PRO A 157 11.16 15.03 -14.27
N GLY A 158 10.90 14.99 -15.58
CA GLY A 158 11.94 15.00 -16.62
C GLY A 158 12.67 13.68 -16.80
N MET A 159 12.05 12.58 -16.41
CA MET A 159 12.49 11.22 -16.71
C MET A 159 11.63 10.64 -17.82
N SER A 160 12.26 10.15 -18.88
CA SER A 160 11.61 9.32 -19.90
C SER A 160 12.30 7.97 -19.90
N ALA A 161 11.54 6.89 -19.65
CA ALA A 161 12.12 5.59 -19.37
C ALA A 161 11.66 4.53 -20.36
N GLN A 162 12.60 3.71 -20.82
CA GLN A 162 12.36 2.49 -21.58
C GLN A 162 12.74 1.28 -20.74
N CYS A 163 11.88 0.26 -20.72
CA CYS A 163 12.18 -1.03 -20.10
C CYS A 163 12.31 -2.09 -21.18
N ARG A 164 13.39 -2.84 -21.18
CA ARG A 164 13.63 -3.94 -22.13
C ARG A 164 14.13 -5.15 -21.39
N THR A 165 13.66 -6.33 -21.79
CA THR A 165 14.29 -7.57 -21.34
C THR A 165 15.72 -7.66 -21.88
N PHE A 166 16.57 -8.47 -21.26
CA PHE A 166 17.95 -8.64 -21.73
C PHE A 166 18.02 -9.16 -23.18
N GLU A 167 17.04 -9.94 -23.61
CA GLU A 167 16.90 -10.45 -24.98
C GLU A 167 16.45 -9.37 -25.99
N GLU A 168 15.75 -8.33 -25.53
CA GLU A 168 15.29 -7.20 -26.35
C GLU A 168 16.32 -6.07 -26.45
N LEU A 169 17.46 -6.18 -25.76
CA LEU A 169 18.53 -5.19 -25.84
C LEU A 169 19.26 -5.28 -27.19
N GLU A 170 19.38 -4.14 -27.85
CA GLU A 170 20.12 -4.04 -29.11
C GLU A 170 21.63 -4.11 -28.84
N ALA A 171 22.33 -4.94 -29.60
CA ALA A 171 23.78 -5.08 -29.47
C ALA A 171 24.48 -3.74 -29.77
N GLY A 172 25.41 -3.35 -28.90
CA GLY A 172 26.12 -2.08 -28.99
C GLY A 172 25.31 -0.88 -28.52
N THR A 173 24.28 -1.09 -27.70
CA THR A 173 23.61 -0.01 -26.97
C THR A 173 24.63 0.72 -26.09
N ARG A 174 24.65 2.05 -26.16
CA ARG A 174 25.66 2.88 -25.47
C ARG A 174 25.04 3.61 -24.30
N CYS A 175 25.67 3.48 -23.14
CA CYS A 175 25.23 4.08 -21.89
C CYS A 175 26.20 5.16 -21.40
N GLY A 176 25.69 6.35 -21.08
CA GLY A 176 26.48 7.39 -20.43
C GLY A 176 26.90 6.98 -19.02
N LEU A 177 25.93 6.73 -18.16
CA LEU A 177 26.12 6.24 -16.79
C LEU A 177 25.29 4.96 -16.58
N LEU A 178 25.94 3.88 -16.18
CA LEU A 178 25.28 2.65 -15.76
C LEU A 178 25.11 2.64 -14.22
N VAL A 179 23.88 2.57 -13.74
CA VAL A 179 23.57 2.22 -12.36
C VAL A 179 23.51 0.69 -12.23
N LEU A 180 24.16 0.15 -11.22
CA LEU A 180 24.26 -1.29 -11.01
C LEU A 180 24.20 -1.62 -9.51
N GLY A 181 23.34 -2.56 -9.12
CA GLY A 181 23.31 -3.07 -7.75
C GLY A 181 24.49 -4.00 -7.44
N ARG A 182 25.03 -3.92 -6.22
CA ARG A 182 26.00 -4.87 -5.66
C ARG A 182 25.35 -5.59 -4.47
N SER A 183 25.48 -6.90 -4.43
CA SER A 183 24.99 -7.73 -3.34
C SER A 183 25.78 -9.04 -3.28
N GLN A 184 26.03 -9.53 -2.07
CA GLN A 184 26.50 -10.88 -1.78
C GLN A 184 25.32 -11.85 -1.56
N ARG A 185 24.13 -11.31 -1.32
CA ARG A 185 22.92 -12.07 -0.95
C ARG A 185 22.05 -12.42 -2.15
N PHE A 186 21.94 -11.50 -3.09
CA PHE A 186 21.05 -11.62 -4.23
C PHE A 186 21.80 -12.00 -5.50
N VAL A 187 21.05 -12.37 -6.54
CA VAL A 187 21.61 -12.65 -7.86
C VAL A 187 22.49 -11.49 -8.35
N PRO A 188 23.60 -11.77 -9.05
CA PRO A 188 24.45 -10.73 -9.62
C PRO A 188 23.63 -9.84 -10.56
N GLN A 189 23.69 -8.52 -10.35
CA GLN A 189 22.90 -7.58 -11.16
C GLN A 189 23.46 -7.40 -12.57
N MET A 190 24.74 -7.72 -12.78
CA MET A 190 25.36 -7.73 -14.09
C MET A 190 25.19 -9.12 -14.73
N SER A 191 24.21 -9.25 -15.62
CA SER A 191 23.99 -10.47 -16.41
C SER A 191 24.96 -10.54 -17.60
N PRO A 192 25.46 -11.73 -17.98
CA PRO A 192 26.23 -11.92 -19.21
C PRO A 192 25.49 -11.51 -20.49
N LEU A 193 24.15 -11.51 -20.49
CA LEU A 193 23.37 -11.01 -21.62
C LEU A 193 23.43 -9.49 -21.70
N PHE A 194 23.19 -8.81 -20.57
CA PHE A 194 23.29 -7.35 -20.48
C PHE A 194 24.69 -6.85 -20.85
N SER A 195 25.74 -7.47 -20.28
CA SER A 195 27.13 -7.05 -20.51
C SER A 195 27.62 -7.24 -21.95
N ARG A 196 26.96 -8.12 -22.73
CA ARG A 196 27.25 -8.31 -24.16
C ARG A 196 26.52 -7.31 -25.05
N ALA A 197 25.35 -6.82 -24.62
CA ALA A 197 24.53 -5.91 -25.40
C ALA A 197 24.86 -4.44 -25.15
N VAL A 198 25.26 -4.09 -23.92
CA VAL A 198 25.38 -2.70 -23.47
C VAL A 198 26.81 -2.33 -23.10
N GLU A 199 27.30 -1.22 -23.64
CA GLU A 199 28.57 -0.59 -23.29
C GLU A 199 28.32 0.66 -22.45
N TRP A 200 29.22 1.03 -21.53
CA TRP A 200 29.04 2.21 -20.68
C TRP A 200 30.30 3.05 -20.47
N LYS A 201 30.13 4.38 -20.36
CA LYS A 201 31.24 5.32 -20.09
C LYS A 201 31.60 5.38 -18.61
N LYS A 202 30.60 5.41 -17.73
CA LYS A 202 30.75 5.45 -16.27
C LYS A 202 29.82 4.45 -15.60
N ARG A 203 30.16 4.01 -14.39
CA ARG A 203 29.33 3.12 -13.58
C ARG A 203 29.14 3.68 -12.17
N ARG A 204 27.91 3.75 -11.68
CA ARG A 204 27.55 3.95 -10.28
C ARG A 204 27.12 2.63 -9.68
N SER A 205 27.73 2.27 -8.55
CA SER A 205 27.36 1.05 -7.82
C SER A 205 26.45 1.39 -6.65
N VAL A 206 25.40 0.60 -6.46
CA VAL A 206 24.43 0.74 -5.36
C VAL A 206 24.51 -0.49 -4.50
N ASP A 207 24.92 -0.35 -3.24
CA ASP A 207 24.94 -1.48 -2.30
C ASP A 207 23.51 -1.85 -1.89
N LEU A 208 23.07 -3.05 -2.28
CA LEU A 208 21.75 -3.60 -1.97
C LEU A 208 21.71 -4.33 -0.62
N ASP A 209 22.87 -4.67 -0.06
CA ASP A 209 22.97 -5.31 1.26
C ASP A 209 23.06 -4.28 2.38
N CYS A 210 23.29 -3.01 2.03
CA CYS A 210 23.43 -1.95 2.99
C CYS A 210 22.16 -1.82 3.88
N PRO A 211 22.31 -1.81 5.22
CA PRO A 211 21.19 -1.57 6.13
C PRO A 211 20.51 -0.23 5.86
N ASN A 212 19.21 -0.16 6.11
CA ASN A 212 18.47 1.09 6.10
C ASN A 212 18.02 1.39 7.53
N PRO A 213 18.63 2.34 8.26
CA PRO A 213 18.22 2.66 9.64
C PRO A 213 16.73 3.00 9.76
N GLN A 214 16.12 3.55 8.71
CA GLN A 214 14.70 3.84 8.64
C GLN A 214 13.83 2.57 8.64
N HIS A 215 14.42 1.41 8.33
CA HIS A 215 13.74 0.12 8.36
C HIS A 215 13.83 -0.56 9.72
N GLU A 216 14.65 -0.06 10.64
CA GLU A 216 14.67 -0.55 12.01
C GLU A 216 13.49 0.03 12.80
N PRO A 217 12.87 -0.74 13.71
CA PRO A 217 11.89 -0.18 14.62
C PRO A 217 12.57 0.90 15.49
N PRO A 218 11.89 2.01 15.77
CA PRO A 218 12.42 3.00 16.69
C PRO A 218 12.63 2.40 18.08
N ALA A 219 13.65 2.87 18.78
CA ALA A 219 14.04 2.37 20.10
C ALA A 219 13.16 2.97 21.23
N ILE A 220 11.84 2.75 21.15
CA ILE A 220 10.89 3.14 22.19
C ILE A 220 10.72 1.97 23.17
N PRO A 221 11.08 2.11 24.46
CA PRO A 221 10.86 1.05 25.45
C PRO A 221 9.38 0.66 25.56
N GLU A 222 9.07 -0.62 25.75
CA GLU A 222 7.67 -1.12 25.79
C GLU A 222 6.84 -0.47 26.92
N LYS A 223 7.47 -0.04 28.00
CA LYS A 223 6.82 0.70 29.09
C LYS A 223 6.33 2.11 28.67
N ASP A 224 6.93 2.67 27.62
CA ASP A 224 6.67 4.02 27.12
C ASP A 224 5.74 3.99 25.89
N TRP A 225 5.28 2.80 25.48
CA TRP A 225 4.32 2.64 24.40
C TRP A 225 2.96 3.24 24.78
N GLN A 226 2.40 4.01 23.85
CA GLN A 226 1.12 4.69 24.01
C GLN A 226 0.11 4.04 23.06
N PRO A 227 -0.90 3.32 23.57
CA PRO A 227 -2.00 2.82 22.75
C PRO A 227 -2.69 3.97 22.02
N THR A 228 -2.64 3.96 20.69
CA THR A 228 -3.24 5.00 19.87
C THR A 228 -4.14 4.38 18.81
N VAL A 229 -5.42 4.75 18.83
CA VAL A 229 -6.34 4.51 17.73
C VAL A 229 -6.07 5.55 16.65
N VAL A 230 -6.03 5.12 15.39
CA VAL A 230 -5.78 5.94 14.21
C VAL A 230 -6.99 5.78 13.30
N THR A 231 -7.52 6.90 12.82
CA THR A 231 -8.60 6.90 11.84
C THR A 231 -8.40 8.05 10.86
N GLY A 232 -9.14 8.04 9.76
CA GLY A 232 -9.13 9.16 8.81
C GLY A 232 -10.38 9.18 7.95
N PHE A 233 -10.80 10.39 7.58
CA PHE A 233 -11.99 10.62 6.77
C PHE A 233 -11.97 11.99 6.07
N SER A 234 -12.71 12.08 4.97
CA SER A 234 -13.07 13.29 4.23
C SER A 234 -14.48 13.77 4.65
N SER A 235 -14.92 14.94 4.18
CA SER A 235 -16.21 15.55 4.58
C SER A 235 -17.40 14.62 4.35
N ASN A 236 -17.39 13.82 3.28
CA ASN A 236 -18.46 12.86 2.99
C ASN A 236 -18.58 11.72 4.02
N HIS A 237 -17.56 11.49 4.85
CA HIS A 237 -17.57 10.51 5.94
C HIS A 237 -17.49 11.18 7.33
N MET A 238 -17.61 12.51 7.40
CA MET A 238 -17.53 13.27 8.66
C MET A 238 -18.52 12.74 9.70
N ALA A 239 -19.78 12.54 9.30
CA ALA A 239 -20.82 12.05 10.20
C ALA A 239 -20.44 10.71 10.86
N VAL A 240 -20.06 9.71 10.07
CA VAL A 240 -19.71 8.39 10.60
C VAL A 240 -18.43 8.42 11.42
N GLY A 241 -17.44 9.22 11.00
CA GLY A 241 -16.19 9.40 11.74
C GLY A 241 -16.39 10.01 13.12
N LEU A 242 -17.24 11.02 13.24
CA LEU A 242 -17.54 11.65 14.54
C LEU A 242 -18.26 10.67 15.49
N LEU A 243 -19.14 9.80 14.98
CA LEU A 243 -19.79 8.75 15.78
C LEU A 243 -18.80 7.68 16.24
N MET A 244 -17.87 7.29 15.38
CA MET A 244 -16.76 6.38 15.73
C MET A 244 -15.97 6.95 16.92
N LEU A 245 -15.54 8.21 16.82
CA LEU A 245 -14.77 8.90 17.87
C LEU A 245 -15.51 8.91 19.20
N ARG A 246 -16.79 9.24 19.19
CA ARG A 246 -17.61 9.28 20.42
C ARG A 246 -17.83 7.89 21.01
N SER A 247 -18.01 6.86 20.18
CA SER A 247 -18.09 5.47 20.66
C SER A 247 -16.78 5.02 21.31
N LEU A 248 -15.62 5.41 20.75
CA LEU A 248 -14.31 5.18 21.36
C LEU A 248 -14.18 5.90 22.71
N GLY A 249 -14.52 7.19 22.75
CA GLY A 249 -14.47 8.00 23.97
C GLY A 249 -15.25 7.36 25.11
N ARG A 250 -16.48 6.91 24.82
CA ARG A 250 -17.32 6.20 25.79
C ARG A 250 -16.70 4.89 26.27
N ALA A 251 -16.28 4.02 25.35
CA ALA A 251 -15.66 2.74 25.69
C ALA A 251 -14.37 2.92 26.51
N ALA A 252 -13.59 3.96 26.24
CA ALA A 252 -12.39 4.28 27.01
C ALA A 252 -12.72 4.83 28.41
N LYS A 253 -13.68 5.76 28.53
CA LYS A 253 -14.09 6.36 29.82
C LYS A 253 -14.69 5.32 30.79
N GLU A 254 -15.53 4.42 30.30
CA GLU A 254 -16.13 3.37 31.11
C GLU A 254 -15.08 2.34 31.59
N GLY A 255 -14.02 2.12 30.81
CA GLY A 255 -12.97 1.14 31.09
C GLY A 255 -11.75 1.62 31.85
N THR A 256 -11.68 2.91 32.18
CA THR A 256 -10.48 3.51 32.79
C THR A 256 -10.45 3.33 34.31
N SER A 257 -10.46 2.07 34.74
CA SER A 257 -9.79 1.64 35.97
C SER A 257 -8.26 1.44 35.73
N GLY A 258 -7.63 2.30 34.93
CA GLY A 258 -6.17 2.43 34.84
C GLY A 258 -5.37 1.42 34.01
N LEU A 259 -5.99 0.54 33.22
CA LEU A 259 -5.24 -0.51 32.48
C LEU A 259 -4.55 -0.01 31.19
N PHE A 260 -5.17 0.90 30.43
CA PHE A 260 -4.58 1.49 29.21
C PHE A 260 -4.98 2.96 29.07
N ASN A 261 -4.01 3.84 28.86
CA ASN A 261 -4.24 5.24 28.52
C ASN A 261 -4.36 5.36 26.99
N VAL A 262 -5.57 5.20 26.46
CA VAL A 262 -5.84 5.22 25.02
C VAL A 262 -5.87 6.67 24.53
N SER A 263 -5.25 6.89 23.38
CA SER A 263 -5.31 8.15 22.63
C SER A 263 -5.87 7.92 21.24
N VAL A 264 -6.27 8.97 20.56
CA VAL A 264 -6.73 8.92 19.17
C VAL A 264 -6.03 9.99 18.33
N VAL A 265 -5.66 9.60 17.11
CA VAL A 265 -5.18 10.51 16.06
C VAL A 265 -6.14 10.43 14.89
N VAL A 266 -6.73 11.57 14.54
CA VAL A 266 -7.63 11.70 13.39
C VAL A 266 -6.87 12.32 12.24
N TYR A 267 -6.76 11.62 11.14
CA TYR A 267 -6.23 12.18 9.90
C TYR A 267 -7.37 12.79 9.08
N ALA A 268 -7.36 14.11 8.92
CA ALA A 268 -8.20 14.80 7.94
C ALA A 268 -7.67 14.51 6.54
N MET A 269 -8.53 13.98 5.66
CA MET A 269 -8.16 13.65 4.27
C MET A 269 -8.18 14.88 3.35
N GLU A 270 -8.60 16.03 3.88
CA GLU A 270 -8.72 17.29 3.17
C GLU A 270 -8.74 18.45 4.17
N VAL A 271 -8.66 19.67 3.64
CA VAL A 271 -9.01 20.84 4.43
C VAL A 271 -10.54 20.92 4.51
N PHE A 272 -11.08 20.74 5.70
CA PHE A 272 -12.53 20.78 5.93
C PHE A 272 -13.11 22.19 5.79
N LEU A 273 -14.39 22.27 5.42
CA LEU A 273 -15.16 23.50 5.54
C LEU A 273 -15.18 23.99 7.00
N PRO A 274 -15.27 25.30 7.27
CA PRO A 274 -15.25 25.84 8.63
C PRO A 274 -16.29 25.22 9.58
N GLU A 275 -17.47 24.89 9.08
CA GLU A 275 -18.54 24.23 9.82
C GLU A 275 -18.20 22.79 10.21
N HIS A 276 -17.58 22.03 9.31
CA HIS A 276 -17.11 20.66 9.54
C HIS A 276 -15.95 20.67 10.53
N GLN A 277 -15.02 21.62 10.37
CA GLN A 277 -13.89 21.81 11.27
C GLN A 277 -14.37 22.13 12.69
N LYS A 278 -15.32 23.08 12.84
CA LYS A 278 -15.88 23.45 14.14
C LYS A 278 -16.54 22.28 14.86
N LEU A 279 -17.22 21.41 14.10
CA LEU A 279 -17.86 20.22 14.66
C LEU A 279 -16.85 19.17 15.11
N LEU A 280 -15.82 18.92 14.30
CA LEU A 280 -14.72 18.05 14.66
C LEU A 280 -13.98 18.57 15.89
N ASP A 281 -13.65 19.86 15.93
CA ASP A 281 -13.00 20.50 17.08
C ASP A 281 -13.80 20.32 18.36
N CYS A 282 -15.13 20.45 18.30
CA CYS A 282 -16.00 20.21 19.44
C CYS A 282 -15.91 18.75 19.92
N VAL A 283 -15.98 17.76 19.01
CA VAL A 283 -15.87 16.34 19.39
C VAL A 283 -14.49 15.97 19.92
N LEU A 284 -13.41 16.57 19.39
CA LEU A 284 -12.07 16.42 19.93
C LEU A 284 -11.95 17.02 21.33
N ASP A 285 -12.60 18.16 21.59
CA ASP A 285 -12.70 18.76 22.92
C ASP A 285 -13.47 17.86 23.90
N GLU A 286 -14.60 17.30 23.46
CA GLU A 286 -15.40 16.32 24.22
C GLU A 286 -14.54 15.10 24.61
N LEU A 287 -13.76 14.56 23.67
CA LEU A 287 -12.81 13.46 23.92
C LEU A 287 -11.78 13.81 24.99
N ASN A 288 -11.13 14.96 24.86
CA ASN A 288 -10.06 15.37 25.76
C ASN A 288 -10.58 15.67 27.18
N HIS A 289 -11.71 16.36 27.30
CA HIS A 289 -12.19 16.88 28.59
C HIS A 289 -13.25 16.02 29.27
N GLU A 290 -14.19 15.43 28.50
CA GLU A 290 -15.26 14.62 29.08
C GLU A 290 -14.89 13.14 29.17
N TYR A 291 -14.20 12.60 28.17
CA TYR A 291 -13.81 11.18 28.13
C TYR A 291 -12.38 10.91 28.61
N ASN A 292 -11.58 11.97 28.82
CA ASN A 292 -10.16 11.87 29.17
C ASN A 292 -9.37 10.99 28.16
N VAL A 293 -9.73 11.07 26.89
CA VAL A 293 -9.05 10.43 25.76
C VAL A 293 -8.28 11.51 25.03
N ARG A 294 -6.95 11.42 25.06
CA ARG A 294 -6.11 12.38 24.33
C ARG A 294 -6.40 12.28 22.85
N ALA A 295 -6.96 13.34 22.27
CA ALA A 295 -7.34 13.40 20.88
C ALA A 295 -6.61 14.53 20.15
N GLU A 296 -6.06 14.22 18.99
CA GLU A 296 -5.44 15.20 18.09
C GLU A 296 -5.88 14.96 16.64
N MET A 297 -5.80 16.01 15.83
CA MET A 297 -6.06 15.95 14.40
C MET A 297 -4.80 16.32 13.62
N ARG A 298 -4.59 15.65 12.48
CA ARG A 298 -3.50 15.89 11.54
C ARG A 298 -4.07 15.96 10.13
N LEU A 299 -3.56 16.87 9.30
CA LEU A 299 -3.86 16.86 7.87
C LEU A 299 -2.97 15.84 7.15
N PHE A 300 -3.54 14.99 6.30
CA PHE A 300 -2.75 14.11 5.45
C PHE A 300 -2.32 14.84 4.17
N ASP A 301 -1.01 14.95 3.98
CA ASP A 301 -0.43 15.65 2.83
C ASP A 301 -0.32 14.71 1.62
N PHE A 302 -1.37 14.66 0.79
CA PHE A 302 -1.36 13.92 -0.46
C PHE A 302 -0.28 14.41 -1.46
N SER A 303 0.24 15.63 -1.31
CA SER A 303 1.28 16.16 -2.21
C SER A 303 2.65 15.55 -1.94
N ALA A 304 2.88 15.01 -0.74
CA ALA A 304 4.08 14.28 -0.36
C ALA A 304 4.09 12.83 -0.88
N HIS A 305 3.02 12.40 -1.55
CA HIS A 305 2.82 11.03 -2.01
C HIS A 305 2.57 10.95 -3.51
N PRO A 306 2.78 9.77 -4.14
CA PRO A 306 2.54 9.59 -5.56
C PRO A 306 1.12 9.99 -5.97
N LYS A 307 0.96 10.55 -7.17
CA LYS A 307 -0.33 11.10 -7.65
C LYS A 307 -1.44 10.06 -7.68
N TRP A 308 -1.10 8.80 -7.92
CA TRP A 308 -2.07 7.71 -7.94
C TRP A 308 -2.72 7.43 -6.56
N MET A 309 -2.15 7.91 -5.45
CA MET A 309 -2.72 7.79 -4.11
C MET A 309 -3.80 8.83 -3.80
N ARG A 310 -4.04 9.80 -4.69
CA ARG A 310 -4.99 10.89 -4.44
C ARG A 310 -6.42 10.35 -4.39
N ILE A 311 -7.18 10.89 -3.44
CA ILE A 311 -8.63 10.67 -3.30
C ILE A 311 -9.34 11.73 -4.15
N ASN A 312 -9.27 11.60 -5.48
CA ASN A 312 -10.01 12.47 -6.40
C ASN A 312 -10.50 11.63 -7.60
N GLN A 313 -11.82 11.56 -7.77
CA GLN A 313 -12.52 10.66 -8.69
C GLN A 313 -12.23 10.94 -10.17
N ASP A 314 -11.85 12.17 -10.51
CA ASP A 314 -11.60 12.57 -11.90
C ASP A 314 -10.15 12.30 -12.35
N LEU A 315 -9.23 11.98 -11.42
CA LEU A 315 -7.79 11.92 -11.67
C LEU A 315 -7.10 10.65 -11.12
N GLY A 316 -7.79 9.82 -10.34
CA GLY A 316 -7.21 8.60 -9.78
C GLY A 316 -7.29 7.41 -10.73
N TYR A 317 -6.27 6.54 -10.70
CA TYR A 317 -6.38 5.19 -11.25
C TYR A 317 -7.58 4.50 -10.59
N PHE A 318 -8.46 3.88 -11.38
CA PHE A 318 -9.71 3.24 -10.93
C PHE A 318 -10.68 4.09 -10.07
N GLY A 319 -10.85 5.38 -10.40
CA GLY A 319 -11.95 6.19 -9.84
C GLY A 319 -11.67 6.84 -8.49
N GLY A 320 -10.39 7.03 -8.13
CA GLY A 320 -10.00 8.05 -7.15
C GLY A 320 -10.20 7.71 -5.68
N THR A 321 -9.96 6.47 -5.26
CA THR A 321 -9.98 6.06 -3.84
C THR A 321 -8.60 6.12 -3.17
N GLY A 322 -7.55 6.45 -3.94
CA GLY A 322 -6.16 6.30 -3.52
C GLY A 322 -5.76 4.85 -3.22
N GLU A 323 -6.57 3.87 -3.68
CA GLU A 323 -6.41 2.43 -3.44
C GLU A 323 -6.29 2.08 -1.95
N TYR A 324 -6.82 2.93 -1.06
CA TYR A 324 -6.70 2.82 0.40
C TYR A 324 -5.24 2.74 0.93
N ALA A 325 -4.26 3.06 0.09
CA ALA A 325 -2.83 2.89 0.40
C ALA A 325 -2.35 3.80 1.55
N TRP A 326 -3.04 4.93 1.75
CA TRP A 326 -2.77 5.93 2.79
C TRP A 326 -2.96 5.39 4.22
N LYS A 327 -3.80 4.37 4.44
CA LYS A 327 -4.01 3.74 5.76
C LYS A 327 -2.71 3.24 6.37
N ALA A 328 -1.95 2.45 5.59
CA ALA A 328 -0.69 1.88 6.04
C ALA A 328 0.37 2.95 6.37
N ILE A 329 0.34 4.09 5.68
CA ILE A 329 1.24 5.24 5.92
C ILE A 329 0.94 5.88 7.28
N MET A 330 -0.34 6.12 7.58
CA MET A 330 -0.77 6.71 8.86
C MET A 330 -0.45 5.77 10.03
N VAL A 331 -0.78 4.48 9.88
CA VAL A 331 -0.48 3.46 10.90
C VAL A 331 1.02 3.36 11.15
N HIS A 332 1.83 3.30 10.09
CA HIS A 332 3.30 3.26 10.20
C HIS A 332 3.86 4.50 10.90
N THR A 333 3.35 5.68 10.56
CA THR A 333 3.76 6.95 11.17
C THR A 333 3.51 6.93 12.68
N ILE A 334 2.27 6.64 13.09
CA ILE A 334 1.89 6.60 14.51
C ILE A 334 2.62 5.48 15.26
N LEU A 335 2.76 4.30 14.64
CA LEU A 335 3.47 3.18 15.25
C LEU A 335 4.92 3.55 15.57
N ARG A 336 5.59 4.30 14.68
CA ARG A 336 6.97 4.75 14.91
C ARG A 336 7.08 5.84 15.96
N GLU A 337 6.05 6.66 16.15
CA GLU A 337 6.03 7.72 17.17
C GLU A 337 5.67 7.19 18.56
N ARG A 338 4.79 6.19 18.62
CA ARG A 338 4.05 5.82 19.85
C ARG A 338 4.20 4.38 20.28
N GLY A 339 4.75 3.52 19.43
CA GLY A 339 5.03 2.12 19.73
C GLY A 339 3.84 1.16 19.60
N ILE A 340 2.60 1.66 19.63
CA ILE A 340 1.36 0.93 19.36
C ILE A 340 0.46 1.80 18.47
N ALA A 341 -0.07 1.22 17.39
CA ALA A 341 -1.05 1.87 16.53
C ALA A 341 -2.18 0.88 16.20
N VAL A 342 -3.43 1.34 16.29
CA VAL A 342 -4.61 0.57 15.89
C VAL A 342 -5.42 1.38 14.90
N TRP A 343 -5.45 0.94 13.65
CA TRP A 343 -6.35 1.50 12.66
C TRP A 343 -7.79 1.12 12.96
N ALA A 344 -8.69 2.07 12.75
CA ALA A 344 -10.13 1.85 12.70
C ALA A 344 -10.73 2.75 11.60
N ASP A 345 -11.50 2.15 10.70
CA ASP A 345 -12.22 2.88 9.67
C ASP A 345 -13.24 3.84 10.31
N ALA A 346 -13.55 4.94 9.63
CA ALA A 346 -14.50 5.94 10.14
C ALA A 346 -15.91 5.35 10.35
N GLY A 347 -16.26 4.27 9.65
CA GLY A 347 -17.50 3.51 9.82
C GLY A 347 -17.52 2.60 11.06
N ASP A 348 -16.40 2.40 11.74
CA ASP A 348 -16.31 1.44 12.84
C ASP A 348 -16.91 1.98 14.15
N ARG A 349 -17.38 1.08 15.02
CA ARG A 349 -17.89 1.44 16.35
C ARG A 349 -17.29 0.59 17.45
N PHE A 350 -16.94 1.25 18.56
CA PHE A 350 -16.52 0.61 19.80
C PHE A 350 -17.75 0.42 20.67
N LYS A 351 -18.25 -0.81 20.79
CA LYS A 351 -19.52 -1.08 21.49
C LYS A 351 -19.38 -1.03 23.00
N ASP A 352 -18.26 -1.52 23.53
CA ASP A 352 -18.07 -1.72 24.96
C ASP A 352 -16.59 -1.63 25.38
N THR A 353 -16.39 -1.40 26.68
CA THR A 353 -15.09 -1.33 27.33
C THR A 353 -14.29 -2.63 27.22
N ASP A 354 -14.95 -3.76 27.44
CA ASP A 354 -14.28 -5.04 27.61
C ASP A 354 -13.58 -5.45 26.31
N SER A 355 -14.26 -5.29 25.18
CA SER A 355 -13.70 -5.55 23.85
C SER A 355 -12.49 -4.67 23.52
N LEU A 356 -12.50 -3.39 23.92
CA LEU A 356 -11.36 -2.47 23.81
C LEU A 356 -10.17 -2.95 24.64
N VAL A 357 -10.40 -3.26 25.92
CA VAL A 357 -9.34 -3.69 26.84
C VAL A 357 -8.77 -5.05 26.42
N GLU A 358 -9.61 -6.02 26.06
CA GLU A 358 -9.19 -7.35 25.63
C GLU A 358 -8.36 -7.28 24.35
N THR A 359 -8.83 -6.54 23.33
CA THR A 359 -8.09 -6.38 22.08
C THR A 359 -6.73 -5.73 22.31
N LEU A 360 -6.65 -4.70 23.14
CA LEU A 360 -5.37 -4.04 23.48
C LEU A 360 -4.42 -4.95 24.29
N LYS A 361 -4.95 -5.80 25.19
CA LYS A 361 -4.14 -6.81 25.89
C LYS A 361 -3.54 -7.81 24.91
N VAL A 362 -4.36 -8.36 24.01
CA VAL A 362 -3.88 -9.31 22.99
C VAL A 362 -2.87 -8.65 22.06
N LEU A 363 -3.15 -7.42 21.61
CA LEU A 363 -2.22 -6.64 20.78
C LEU A 363 -0.89 -6.42 21.48
N LYS A 364 -0.88 -5.99 22.75
CA LYS A 364 0.37 -5.80 23.50
C LYS A 364 1.15 -7.11 23.67
N ALA A 365 0.46 -8.23 23.85
CA ALA A 365 1.08 -9.53 24.02
C ALA A 365 1.68 -10.10 22.71
N THR A 366 0.89 -10.09 21.64
CA THR A 366 1.21 -10.76 20.36
C THR A 366 1.92 -9.85 19.36
N GLY A 367 1.65 -8.55 19.46
CA GLY A 367 2.17 -7.50 18.61
C GLY A 367 1.38 -7.23 17.33
N PHE A 368 0.36 -8.03 17.02
CA PHE A 368 -0.51 -7.87 15.86
C PHE A 368 -1.92 -8.35 16.18
N VAL A 369 -2.94 -7.57 15.80
CA VAL A 369 -4.34 -8.02 15.83
C VAL A 369 -5.05 -7.62 14.55
N SER A 370 -5.95 -8.49 14.12
CA SER A 370 -6.94 -8.26 13.06
C SER A 370 -8.07 -9.28 13.28
N ARG A 371 -9.05 -9.31 12.39
CA ARG A 371 -10.05 -10.39 12.31
C ARG A 371 -9.93 -11.07 10.96
N LYS A 372 -10.63 -12.19 10.81
CA LYS A 372 -10.88 -12.77 9.49
C LYS A 372 -12.08 -12.08 8.84
N SER A 373 -11.98 -11.83 7.54
CA SER A 373 -13.05 -11.26 6.73
C SER A 373 -13.57 -12.23 5.68
N HIS A 374 -14.73 -11.94 5.09
CA HIS A 374 -15.37 -12.83 4.14
C HIS A 374 -14.57 -13.03 2.83
N GLY A 375 -14.55 -14.29 2.39
CA GLY A 375 -13.85 -14.72 1.18
C GLY A 375 -12.42 -15.17 1.48
N THR A 376 -11.72 -15.61 0.44
CA THR A 376 -10.37 -16.15 0.55
C THR A 376 -9.40 -15.34 -0.31
N VAL A 377 -8.11 -15.65 -0.23
CA VAL A 377 -7.10 -15.09 -1.13
C VAL A 377 -7.54 -15.25 -2.60
N TRP A 378 -8.15 -16.38 -2.96
CA TRP A 378 -8.72 -16.62 -4.30
C TRP A 378 -9.70 -15.54 -4.77
N THR A 379 -10.61 -15.10 -3.90
CA THR A 379 -11.67 -14.17 -4.30
C THR A 379 -11.29 -12.70 -4.10
N ARG A 380 -10.26 -12.40 -3.31
CA ARG A 380 -9.93 -11.03 -2.87
C ARG A 380 -8.51 -10.57 -3.18
N THR A 381 -7.67 -11.41 -3.77
CA THR A 381 -6.27 -11.08 -4.08
C THR A 381 -5.95 -11.29 -5.55
N HIS A 382 -5.57 -10.21 -6.23
CA HIS A 382 -5.17 -10.27 -7.62
C HIS A 382 -3.86 -11.09 -7.78
N PRO A 383 -3.74 -11.97 -8.79
CA PRO A 383 -2.57 -12.84 -8.96
C PRO A 383 -1.23 -12.09 -9.08
N LEU A 384 -1.22 -10.88 -9.65
CA LEU A 384 0.00 -10.08 -9.73
C LEU A 384 0.50 -9.60 -8.36
N HIS A 385 -0.38 -9.50 -7.36
CA HIS A 385 0.00 -9.18 -5.98
C HIS A 385 0.77 -10.35 -5.36
N LEU A 386 0.29 -11.59 -5.57
CA LEU A 386 1.00 -12.81 -5.14
C LEU A 386 2.36 -12.91 -5.83
N LYS A 387 2.43 -12.59 -7.13
CA LYS A 387 3.69 -12.53 -7.89
C LYS A 387 4.66 -11.51 -7.32
N PHE A 388 4.17 -10.31 -6.99
CA PHE A 388 4.98 -9.25 -6.36
C PHE A 388 5.56 -9.69 -5.00
N LEU A 389 4.72 -10.24 -4.12
CA LEU A 389 5.16 -10.69 -2.79
C LEU A 389 5.84 -12.07 -2.80
N ARG A 390 5.97 -12.71 -3.97
CA ARG A 390 6.47 -14.08 -4.15
C ARG A 390 5.73 -15.09 -3.27
N ALA A 391 4.43 -14.88 -3.13
CA ALA A 391 3.55 -15.65 -2.29
C ALA A 391 3.07 -16.90 -3.05
N ASN A 392 3.88 -17.95 -3.01
CA ASN A 392 3.59 -19.23 -3.65
C ASN A 392 3.66 -20.37 -2.62
N LEU A 393 2.70 -20.37 -1.69
CA LEU A 393 2.56 -21.43 -0.67
C LEU A 393 1.44 -22.42 -1.08
N PRO A 394 1.59 -23.72 -0.78
CA PRO A 394 0.51 -24.68 -0.97
C PRO A 394 -0.75 -24.26 -0.19
N GLY A 395 -1.91 -24.27 -0.85
CA GLY A 395 -3.19 -23.89 -0.23
C GLY A 395 -3.34 -22.40 0.08
N ILE A 396 -2.46 -21.53 -0.44
CA ILE A 396 -2.55 -20.08 -0.20
C ILE A 396 -3.87 -19.49 -0.66
N TRP A 397 -4.42 -20.00 -1.76
CA TRP A 397 -5.68 -19.54 -2.36
C TRP A 397 -6.90 -19.77 -1.47
N ASP A 398 -6.84 -20.79 -0.61
CA ASP A 398 -7.93 -21.18 0.28
C ASP A 398 -7.86 -20.46 1.64
N GLN A 399 -6.79 -19.69 1.89
CA GLN A 399 -6.64 -18.94 3.14
C GLN A 399 -7.68 -17.82 3.21
N GLU A 400 -8.31 -17.68 4.38
CA GLU A 400 -9.24 -16.60 4.68
C GLU A 400 -8.51 -15.25 4.69
N ASN A 401 -9.22 -14.19 4.29
CA ASN A 401 -8.63 -12.87 4.31
C ASN A 401 -8.60 -12.29 5.72
N CYS A 402 -7.64 -11.40 5.96
CA CYS A 402 -7.68 -10.51 7.10
C CYS A 402 -8.72 -9.41 6.88
N GLU A 403 -9.17 -8.79 7.96
CA GLU A 403 -9.93 -7.56 7.94
C GLU A 403 -8.99 -6.37 8.07
N ALA A 404 -9.17 -5.36 7.22
CA ALA A 404 -8.37 -4.13 7.25
C ALA A 404 -9.14 -2.91 7.76
N ALA A 405 -10.45 -3.05 8.06
CA ALA A 405 -11.20 -2.01 8.77
C ALA A 405 -10.65 -1.82 10.18
N ILE A 406 -10.27 -2.93 10.84
CA ILE A 406 -9.56 -2.91 12.12
C ILE A 406 -8.25 -3.69 12.03
N VAL A 407 -7.15 -3.00 12.30
CA VAL A 407 -5.82 -3.62 12.36
C VAL A 407 -4.93 -2.94 13.39
N GLY A 408 -4.31 -3.73 14.26
CA GLY A 408 -3.42 -3.25 15.31
C GLY A 408 -2.00 -3.79 15.17
N PHE A 409 -1.02 -2.92 15.43
CA PHE A 409 0.39 -3.29 15.47
C PHE A 409 1.08 -2.72 16.71
N THR A 410 2.10 -3.44 17.16
CA THR A 410 3.15 -2.92 18.05
C THR A 410 4.50 -3.04 17.37
N LEU A 411 5.54 -2.43 17.96
CA LEU A 411 6.91 -2.56 17.44
C LEU A 411 7.41 -4.02 17.39
N LYS A 412 6.80 -4.96 18.11
CA LYS A 412 7.13 -6.40 18.05
C LYS A 412 6.94 -6.99 16.66
N LYS A 413 5.95 -6.52 15.91
CA LYS A 413 5.61 -7.00 14.54
C LYS A 413 5.94 -5.99 13.45
N TYR A 414 6.76 -4.98 13.78
CA TYR A 414 7.16 -3.93 12.84
C TYR A 414 7.86 -4.48 11.60
N LYS A 415 8.90 -5.31 11.80
CA LYS A 415 9.69 -5.86 10.68
C LYS A 415 8.96 -6.93 9.88
N GLU A 416 8.03 -7.64 10.51
CA GLU A 416 7.33 -8.81 9.95
C GLU A 416 6.12 -8.42 9.11
N ILE A 417 5.34 -7.42 9.54
CA ILE A 417 4.08 -7.04 8.89
C ILE A 417 3.97 -5.54 8.68
N ALA A 418 4.09 -4.72 9.73
CA ALA A 418 3.71 -3.31 9.65
C ALA A 418 4.56 -2.50 8.65
N ARG A 419 5.89 -2.69 8.66
CA ARG A 419 6.79 -2.05 7.70
C ARG A 419 6.62 -2.62 6.29
N PRO A 420 6.59 -3.95 6.05
CA PRO A 420 6.26 -4.49 4.73
C PRO A 420 4.92 -4.01 4.17
N TRP A 421 3.90 -3.82 5.01
CA TRP A 421 2.60 -3.30 4.61
C TRP A 421 2.69 -1.85 4.13
N PHE A 422 3.41 -1.01 4.89
CA PHE A 422 3.76 0.36 4.46
C PHE A 422 4.58 0.38 3.17
N GLU A 423 5.63 -0.43 3.05
CA GLU A 423 6.47 -0.49 1.85
C GLU A 423 5.62 -0.89 0.62
N CYS A 424 4.75 -1.89 0.76
CA CYS A 424 3.80 -2.29 -0.27
C CYS A 424 2.85 -1.15 -0.64
N SER A 425 2.32 -0.42 0.36
CA SER A 425 1.42 0.70 0.11
C SER A 425 2.09 1.84 -0.65
N THR A 426 3.42 1.97 -0.61
CA THR A 426 4.14 2.99 -1.40
C THR A 426 4.47 2.58 -2.84
N ILE A 427 4.13 1.37 -3.25
CA ILE A 427 4.41 0.82 -4.58
C ILE A 427 3.10 0.40 -5.22
N ARG A 428 2.64 1.12 -6.26
CA ARG A 428 1.35 0.84 -6.90
C ARG A 428 1.21 -0.61 -7.35
N GLN A 429 2.25 -1.16 -8.00
CA GLN A 429 2.25 -2.56 -8.44
C GLN A 429 2.25 -3.60 -7.32
N CYS A 430 2.47 -3.19 -6.07
CA CYS A 430 2.20 -4.03 -4.90
C CYS A 430 0.75 -3.88 -4.47
N ILE A 431 0.33 -2.67 -4.08
CA ILE A 431 -0.97 -2.44 -3.43
C ILE A 431 -2.17 -2.57 -4.37
N ALA A 432 -2.01 -2.21 -5.66
CA ALA A 432 -3.05 -2.17 -6.69
C ALA A 432 -2.43 -2.47 -8.07
N PRO A 433 -2.02 -3.72 -8.32
CA PRO A 433 -1.38 -4.10 -9.57
C PRO A 433 -2.30 -3.88 -10.78
N ASP A 434 -1.71 -3.65 -11.96
CA ASP A 434 -2.52 -3.43 -13.18
C ASP A 434 -3.57 -4.54 -13.41
N GLY A 435 -4.81 -4.13 -13.66
CA GLY A 435 -5.96 -5.03 -13.84
C GLY A 435 -6.66 -5.43 -12.53
N SER A 436 -6.18 -4.97 -11.39
CA SER A 436 -6.87 -5.16 -10.10
C SER A 436 -7.99 -4.13 -9.91
N ASP A 437 -9.14 -4.55 -9.44
CA ASP A 437 -10.22 -3.68 -9.00
C ASP A 437 -10.97 -4.32 -7.82
N ARG A 438 -11.99 -3.65 -7.27
CA ARG A 438 -12.73 -4.14 -6.09
C ARG A 438 -13.45 -5.49 -6.31
N SER A 439 -13.65 -5.93 -7.55
CA SER A 439 -14.26 -7.22 -7.89
C SER A 439 -13.28 -8.39 -7.73
N ASN A 440 -11.98 -8.16 -7.90
CA ASN A 440 -10.94 -9.20 -7.87
C ASN A 440 -9.77 -8.91 -6.91
N HIS A 441 -9.80 -7.76 -6.22
CA HIS A 441 -8.75 -7.31 -5.33
C HIS A 441 -9.29 -6.43 -4.18
N ARG A 442 -8.72 -6.57 -2.99
CA ARG A 442 -9.04 -5.73 -1.81
C ARG A 442 -7.83 -4.92 -1.34
N GLN A 443 -7.01 -4.44 -2.28
CA GLN A 443 -5.93 -3.47 -2.05
C GLN A 443 -5.09 -3.73 -0.78
N ASP A 444 -5.16 -2.82 0.20
CA ASP A 444 -4.45 -2.87 1.48
C ASP A 444 -4.79 -4.09 2.33
N GLN A 445 -6.04 -4.54 2.29
CA GLN A 445 -6.47 -5.78 2.95
C GLN A 445 -5.82 -7.01 2.33
N ALA A 446 -5.65 -7.04 1.00
CA ALA A 446 -4.98 -8.15 0.32
C ALA A 446 -3.48 -8.17 0.66
N ALA A 447 -2.83 -7.00 0.70
CA ALA A 447 -1.45 -6.87 1.17
C ALA A 447 -1.29 -7.40 2.61
N LEU A 448 -2.16 -6.93 3.52
CA LEU A 448 -2.16 -7.36 4.92
C LEU A 448 -2.32 -8.88 5.04
N THR A 449 -3.26 -9.45 4.27
CA THR A 449 -3.54 -10.90 4.25
C THR A 449 -2.32 -11.71 3.81
N LEU A 450 -1.68 -11.34 2.71
CA LEU A 450 -0.50 -12.07 2.25
C LEU A 450 0.66 -11.93 3.23
N LEU A 451 0.91 -10.72 3.75
CA LEU A 451 1.99 -10.49 4.71
C LEU A 451 1.77 -11.26 6.03
N SER A 452 0.52 -11.37 6.49
CA SER A 452 0.17 -12.13 7.69
C SER A 452 0.43 -13.63 7.50
N ILE A 453 0.01 -14.20 6.35
CA ILE A 453 0.26 -15.60 5.97
C ILE A 453 1.77 -15.87 5.86
N LEU A 454 2.49 -15.02 5.13
CA LEU A 454 3.93 -15.16 4.85
C LEU A 454 4.80 -15.04 6.12
N SER A 455 4.34 -14.23 7.09
CA SER A 455 5.00 -14.06 8.39
C SER A 455 4.49 -15.02 9.47
N ARG A 456 3.48 -15.85 9.18
CA ARG A 456 2.83 -16.79 10.12
C ARG A 456 2.20 -16.09 11.33
N ASN A 457 1.64 -14.91 11.12
CA ASN A 457 0.89 -14.18 12.11
C ASN A 457 -0.60 -14.21 11.72
N PRO A 458 -1.43 -15.05 12.34
CA PRO A 458 -2.83 -15.19 11.96
C PRO A 458 -3.63 -13.91 12.25
N CYS A 459 -4.67 -13.67 11.45
CA CYS A 459 -5.55 -12.51 11.60
C CYS A 459 -6.63 -12.79 12.65
N GLU A 460 -6.21 -12.68 13.91
CA GLU A 460 -6.97 -13.01 15.09
C GLU A 460 -6.70 -12.00 16.22
N GLY A 461 -7.43 -12.12 17.33
CA GLY A 461 -7.16 -11.39 18.56
C GLY A 461 -7.87 -10.05 18.71
N ALA A 462 -8.49 -9.52 17.66
CA ALA A 462 -9.44 -8.42 17.77
C ALA A 462 -10.85 -8.94 18.12
N HIS A 463 -11.45 -8.40 19.18
CA HIS A 463 -12.79 -8.78 19.61
C HIS A 463 -13.85 -8.35 18.59
N ASN A 464 -14.96 -9.10 18.43
CA ASN A 464 -16.00 -8.81 17.43
C ASN A 464 -16.74 -7.47 17.68
N ASN A 465 -16.75 -7.01 18.93
CA ASN A 465 -17.33 -5.73 19.32
C ASN A 465 -16.33 -4.55 19.31
N PHE A 466 -15.05 -4.83 19.06
CA PHE A 466 -14.01 -3.82 18.95
C PHE A 466 -13.99 -3.27 17.52
N GLY A 467 -14.37 -2.00 17.36
CA GLY A 467 -14.37 -1.35 16.04
C GLY A 467 -15.17 -2.14 15.00
N HIS A 468 -16.39 -2.51 15.35
CA HIS A 468 -17.27 -3.23 14.43
C HIS A 468 -17.73 -2.28 13.33
N HIS A 469 -17.45 -2.60 12.07
CA HIS A 469 -17.90 -1.81 10.93
C HIS A 469 -19.43 -1.81 10.86
N LEU A 470 -20.05 -0.64 10.73
CA LEU A 470 -21.48 -0.54 10.48
C LEU A 470 -21.68 -0.15 9.01
N ASP A 471 -22.11 -1.12 8.20
CA ASP A 471 -22.48 -0.92 6.79
C ASP A 471 -23.77 -0.11 6.64
N ASP A 472 -24.62 -0.10 7.68
CA ASP A 472 -25.94 0.55 7.67
C ASP A 472 -25.91 1.99 8.19
N HIS A 473 -26.80 2.83 7.67
CA HIS A 473 -26.96 4.18 8.17
C HIS A 473 -27.34 4.10 9.66
N PRO A 474 -26.76 4.92 10.56
CA PRO A 474 -27.06 4.87 11.99
C PRO A 474 -28.53 5.17 12.36
N ILE A 475 -29.37 5.56 11.38
CA ILE A 475 -30.83 5.71 11.52
C ILE A 475 -31.54 4.34 11.51
N ASP A 476 -30.96 3.34 10.84
CA ASP A 476 -31.60 2.05 10.61
C ASP A 476 -31.50 1.10 11.82
N THR A 477 -30.69 1.46 12.84
CA THR A 477 -30.60 0.70 14.09
C THR A 477 -30.83 1.58 15.32
N ALA A 478 -31.84 1.20 16.12
CA ALA A 478 -32.29 1.96 17.30
C ALA A 478 -31.27 2.08 18.45
N VAL A 479 -30.10 1.43 18.33
CA VAL A 479 -29.03 1.42 19.36
C VAL A 479 -27.65 1.47 18.69
N THR A 480 -27.35 2.54 17.95
CA THR A 480 -26.00 2.74 17.40
C THR A 480 -25.06 3.34 18.47
N PRO A 481 -23.93 2.71 18.83
CA PRO A 481 -22.95 3.34 19.72
C PRO A 481 -22.48 4.68 19.15
N GLY A 482 -22.38 5.70 20.00
CA GLY A 482 -21.96 7.05 19.61
C GLY A 482 -23.09 8.00 19.17
N VAL A 483 -24.36 7.55 19.05
CA VAL A 483 -25.48 8.43 18.62
C VAL A 483 -26.24 9.13 19.75
N TYR A 484 -25.67 9.18 20.96
CA TYR A 484 -26.26 9.93 22.07
C TYR A 484 -26.17 11.44 21.80
N THR A 485 -27.09 12.25 22.31
CA THR A 485 -27.01 13.71 22.18
C THR A 485 -25.96 14.27 23.14
N THR A 486 -25.16 15.25 22.69
CA THR A 486 -24.19 15.99 23.51
C THR A 486 -24.24 17.49 23.21
N HIS A 487 -23.45 18.28 23.94
CA HIS A 487 -23.34 19.71 23.69
C HIS A 487 -22.74 20.03 22.31
N CYS A 488 -21.95 19.11 21.74
CA CYS A 488 -21.45 19.17 20.36
C CYS A 488 -22.50 18.70 19.34
N TYR A 489 -23.47 17.89 19.77
CA TYR A 489 -24.33 17.11 18.90
C TYR A 489 -25.77 17.01 19.41
N VAL A 490 -26.64 17.89 18.91
CA VAL A 490 -28.06 17.91 19.31
C VAL A 490 -28.87 16.81 18.60
N ASP A 491 -28.52 16.48 17.36
CA ASP A 491 -29.08 15.33 16.62
C ASP A 491 -27.99 14.69 15.71
N PRO A 492 -27.29 13.65 16.20
CA PRO A 492 -26.22 12.99 15.45
C PRO A 492 -26.66 12.26 14.19
N LEU A 493 -27.97 12.07 13.99
CA LEU A 493 -28.53 11.36 12.84
C LEU A 493 -29.00 12.32 11.73
N ARG A 494 -29.05 13.64 11.99
CA ARG A 494 -29.52 14.66 11.04
C ARG A 494 -28.47 15.72 10.74
N LEU A 495 -27.23 15.28 10.57
CA LEU A 495 -26.15 16.12 10.08
C LEU A 495 -26.42 16.52 8.62
N ASP A 496 -27.06 17.67 8.44
CA ASP A 496 -27.17 18.31 7.14
C ASP A 496 -25.87 19.06 6.86
N LEU A 497 -24.84 18.29 6.50
CA LEU A 497 -23.51 18.80 6.19
C LEU A 497 -23.40 19.00 4.67
N PRO A 498 -23.35 20.25 4.16
CA PRO A 498 -23.09 20.48 2.76
C PRO A 498 -21.72 19.88 2.41
N GLN A 499 -21.64 19.11 1.32
CA GLN A 499 -20.39 18.48 0.91
C GLN A 499 -19.30 19.55 0.70
N GLY A 500 -18.12 19.32 1.28
CA GLY A 500 -16.95 20.17 1.08
C GLY A 500 -16.52 20.23 -0.38
N THR A 501 -16.02 21.37 -0.82
CA THR A 501 -15.29 21.50 -2.09
C THR A 501 -13.81 21.28 -1.84
N HIS A 502 -13.20 20.34 -2.56
CA HIS A 502 -11.74 20.19 -2.54
C HIS A 502 -11.07 21.43 -3.15
N LEU A 503 -9.93 21.82 -2.58
CA LEU A 503 -8.98 22.79 -3.14
C LEU A 503 -8.25 22.19 -4.34
N ASP A 504 -8.97 21.90 -5.41
CA ASP A 504 -8.42 21.94 -6.76
C ASP A 504 -9.41 22.78 -7.57
N GLN A 505 -9.00 24.01 -7.89
CA GLN A 505 -9.75 24.89 -8.79
C GLN A 505 -9.71 24.31 -10.21
N ALA A 506 -10.55 23.31 -10.44
CA ALA A 506 -11.07 22.98 -11.75
C ALA A 506 -12.47 22.42 -11.51
N GLU A 507 -13.45 23.11 -12.11
CA GLU A 507 -14.86 22.73 -12.16
C GLU A 507 -15.02 21.21 -12.26
N HIS A 508 -15.82 20.58 -11.38
CA HIS A 508 -16.86 19.61 -11.73
C HIS A 508 -17.50 19.00 -10.47
N SER A 509 -18.83 18.88 -10.51
CA SER A 509 -19.71 18.41 -9.45
C SER A 509 -20.25 17.03 -9.82
N GLY A 510 -19.79 15.99 -9.13
CA GLY A 510 -20.31 14.63 -9.24
C GLY A 510 -20.70 14.07 -7.87
N PRO A 511 -21.81 13.30 -7.75
CA PRO A 511 -22.23 12.72 -6.47
C PRO A 511 -21.36 11.52 -6.07
N TYR A 512 -20.83 11.55 -4.85
CA TYR A 512 -20.10 10.44 -4.21
C TYR A 512 -21.07 9.30 -3.83
N LEU A 513 -20.72 8.05 -4.16
CA LEU A 513 -21.41 6.84 -3.69
C LEU A 513 -20.85 6.40 -2.33
N TRP A 514 -21.74 6.15 -1.36
CA TRP A 514 -21.45 5.50 -0.08
C TRP A 514 -20.99 4.05 -0.30
N HIS A 515 -19.83 3.66 0.22
CA HIS A 515 -19.48 2.26 0.54
C HIS A 515 -18.32 2.18 1.53
#